data_AF-R9XIM4-F1
#
_entry.id   AF-R9XIM4-F1
#
_cell.length_a   1.000
_cell.length_b   1.000
_cell.length_c   1.000
_cell.angle_alpha   90.00
_cell.angle_beta   90.00
_cell.angle_gamma   90.00
#
_symmetry.space_group_name_H-M   'P 1'
#
loop_
_entity.id
_entity.type
_entity.pdbx_description
1 polymer ?
#
loop_
_entity_poly.entity_id
_entity_poly.type
_entity_poly.pdbx_seq_one_letter_code
_entity_poly.pdbx_strand_id
1 'polypeptide(L)'
;MGFFSRQPTETKVFTPSSPVNISPGLLSQLVSTKETDFTRQQLNDKFLEEKVAQRYAQREEETLKKFEVKLNGALLKDGGADEQELSSAAVRQKVASLTERLAQLETRTKPKANKEVADARSQVTQCLVANEGRPLNCYEEIERFKKVAL
;
A
#
# COMPACT_ATOMS: atom_id res chain seq x y z
N MET A 1 -2.90 60.65 -15.95
CA MET A 1 -4.35 60.60 -16.26
C MET A 1 -4.52 59.73 -17.50
N GLY A 2 -4.97 58.48 -17.34
CA GLY A 2 -5.23 57.56 -18.45
C GLY A 2 -6.73 57.28 -18.52
N PHE A 3 -7.38 57.73 -19.57
CA PHE A 3 -8.81 57.58 -19.77
C PHE A 3 -9.14 56.14 -20.18
N PHE A 4 -9.73 55.36 -19.28
CA PHE A 4 -10.41 54.12 -19.64
C PHE A 4 -11.73 54.46 -20.34
N SER A 5 -11.73 54.44 -21.67
CA SER A 5 -12.98 54.54 -22.43
C SER A 5 -13.72 53.20 -22.33
N ARG A 6 -14.70 53.13 -21.44
CA ARG A 6 -15.63 52.00 -21.33
C ARG A 6 -16.59 52.10 -22.51
N GLN A 7 -16.41 51.26 -23.54
CA GLN A 7 -17.38 51.18 -24.63
C GLN A 7 -18.74 50.76 -24.05
N PRO A 8 -19.85 51.41 -24.45
CA PRO A 8 -21.18 50.99 -24.03
C PRO A 8 -21.44 49.61 -24.62
N THR A 9 -21.67 48.62 -23.77
CA THR A 9 -22.13 47.29 -24.19
C THR A 9 -23.51 47.47 -24.82
N GLU A 10 -23.62 47.26 -26.13
CA GLU A 10 -24.92 47.24 -26.83
C GLU A 10 -25.84 46.23 -26.14
N THR A 11 -26.90 46.73 -25.52
CA THR A 11 -27.95 45.89 -24.97
C THR A 11 -28.78 45.35 -26.13
N LYS A 12 -28.55 44.08 -26.51
CA LYS A 12 -29.40 43.39 -27.49
C LYS A 12 -30.79 43.16 -26.87
N VAL A 13 -31.74 44.03 -27.21
CA VAL A 13 -33.14 43.88 -26.82
C VAL A 13 -33.81 42.92 -27.80
N PHE A 14 -34.03 41.68 -27.36
CA PHE A 14 -34.83 40.71 -28.11
C PHE A 14 -36.31 40.94 -27.81
N THR A 15 -37.04 41.54 -28.75
CA THR A 15 -38.50 41.63 -28.67
C THR A 15 -39.11 40.33 -29.21
N PRO A 16 -39.92 39.60 -28.41
CA PRO A 16 -40.57 38.39 -28.89
C PRO A 16 -41.60 38.73 -29.98
N SER A 17 -41.67 37.88 -31.02
CA SER A 17 -42.61 38.06 -32.14
C SER A 17 -44.09 37.80 -31.76
N SER A 18 -44.37 37.38 -30.52
CA SER A 18 -45.71 37.12 -30.00
C SER A 18 -45.91 37.80 -28.62
N PRO A 19 -47.14 38.23 -28.29
CA PRO A 19 -47.40 38.88 -27.01
C PRO A 19 -47.22 37.89 -25.86
N VAL A 20 -46.22 38.14 -25.02
CA VAL A 20 -45.98 37.37 -23.79
C VAL A 20 -46.98 37.83 -22.73
N ASN A 21 -48.04 37.05 -22.50
CA ASN A 21 -48.96 37.28 -21.40
C ASN A 21 -48.32 36.76 -20.10
N ILE A 22 -47.64 37.64 -19.39
CA ILE A 22 -47.10 37.32 -18.06
C ILE A 22 -48.25 37.45 -17.05
N SER A 23 -48.45 36.41 -16.23
CA SER A 23 -49.53 36.44 -15.23
C SER A 23 -49.26 37.53 -14.18
N PRO A 24 -50.31 38.23 -13.69
CA PRO A 24 -50.15 39.29 -12.68
C PRO A 24 -49.50 38.79 -11.39
N GLY A 25 -49.71 37.51 -11.05
CA GLY A 25 -49.08 36.86 -9.89
C GLY A 25 -47.58 36.62 -10.06
N LEU A 26 -47.10 36.38 -11.29
CA LEU A 26 -45.67 36.26 -11.56
C LEU A 26 -45.00 37.64 -11.54
N LEU A 27 -45.66 38.66 -12.11
CA LEU A 27 -45.19 40.04 -12.04
C LEU A 27 -45.10 40.55 -10.60
N SER A 28 -46.08 40.25 -9.74
CA SER A 28 -46.03 40.65 -8.34
C SER A 28 -44.89 39.95 -7.60
N GLN A 29 -44.60 38.68 -7.90
CA GLN A 29 -43.44 37.98 -7.35
C GLN A 29 -42.12 38.57 -7.84
N LEU A 30 -41.98 38.82 -9.13
CA LEU A 30 -40.77 39.42 -9.72
C LEU A 30 -40.49 40.83 -9.17
N VAL A 31 -41.53 41.65 -8.99
CA VAL A 31 -41.41 43.01 -8.44
C VAL A 31 -41.23 42.98 -6.91
N SER A 32 -41.79 41.99 -6.22
CA SER A 32 -41.61 41.79 -4.77
C SER A 32 -40.23 41.21 -4.42
N THR A 33 -39.64 40.40 -5.31
CA THR A 33 -38.28 39.89 -5.13
C THR A 33 -37.26 41.02 -5.27
N LYS A 34 -36.89 41.62 -4.14
CA LYS A 34 -35.74 42.53 -4.02
C LYS A 34 -34.38 41.81 -4.10
N GLU A 35 -34.40 40.51 -4.35
CA GLU A 35 -33.18 39.71 -4.47
C GLU A 35 -32.49 40.01 -5.80
N THR A 36 -31.39 40.73 -5.71
CA THR A 36 -30.43 40.92 -6.79
C THR A 36 -29.78 39.59 -7.19
N ASP A 37 -29.19 39.53 -8.38
CA ASP A 37 -28.46 38.34 -8.85
C ASP A 37 -27.37 37.91 -7.86
N PHE A 38 -26.75 38.87 -7.16
CA PHE A 38 -25.76 38.62 -6.13
C PHE A 38 -26.34 37.87 -4.92
N THR A 39 -27.51 38.28 -4.41
CA THR A 39 -28.15 37.61 -3.27
C THR A 39 -28.59 36.19 -3.66
N ARG A 40 -29.05 35.98 -4.89
CA ARG A 40 -29.39 34.63 -5.40
C ARG A 40 -28.17 33.74 -5.49
N GLN A 41 -27.04 34.27 -5.94
CA GLN A 41 -25.78 33.53 -5.97
C GLN A 41 -25.35 33.09 -4.57
N GLN A 42 -25.34 34.01 -3.59
CA GLN A 42 -24.98 33.68 -2.20
C GLN A 42 -25.89 32.62 -1.57
N LEU A 43 -27.21 32.70 -1.82
CA LEU A 43 -28.16 31.70 -1.32
C LEU A 43 -27.94 30.33 -1.94
N ASN A 44 -27.63 30.28 -3.25
CA ASN A 44 -27.30 29.03 -3.93
C ASN A 44 -26.00 28.41 -3.39
N ASP A 45 -24.97 29.22 -3.17
CA ASP A 45 -23.69 28.77 -2.62
C ASP A 45 -23.89 28.16 -1.23
N LYS A 46 -24.61 28.86 -0.34
CA LYS A 46 -24.94 28.36 0.99
C LYS A 46 -25.74 27.04 0.93
N PHE A 47 -26.74 26.97 0.07
CA PHE A 47 -27.54 25.74 -0.10
C PHE A 47 -26.70 24.57 -0.61
N LEU A 48 -25.73 24.84 -1.49
CA LEU A 48 -24.80 23.84 -1.97
C LEU A 48 -23.87 23.35 -0.86
N GLU A 49 -23.30 24.27 -0.07
CA GLU A 49 -22.48 23.95 1.09
C GLU A 49 -23.23 23.06 2.10
N GLU A 50 -24.48 23.41 2.44
CA GLU A 50 -25.32 22.62 3.34
C GLU A 50 -25.56 21.20 2.80
N LYS A 51 -25.86 21.06 1.50
CA LYS A 51 -26.03 19.75 0.86
C LYS A 51 -24.75 18.93 0.85
N VAL A 52 -23.62 19.56 0.56
CA VAL A 52 -22.32 18.89 0.53
C VAL A 52 -21.98 18.39 1.94
N ALA A 53 -22.11 19.25 2.95
CA ALA A 53 -21.91 18.86 4.35
C ALA A 53 -22.79 17.69 4.78
N GLN A 54 -24.08 17.70 4.40
CA GLN A 54 -25.00 16.60 4.69
C GLN A 54 -24.55 15.27 4.05
N ARG A 55 -24.09 15.31 2.78
CA ARG A 55 -23.59 14.11 2.09
C ARG A 55 -22.29 13.59 2.70
N TYR A 56 -21.41 14.49 3.15
CA TYR A 56 -20.19 14.10 3.86
C TYR A 56 -20.52 13.40 5.18
N ALA A 57 -21.40 13.97 6.00
CA ALA A 57 -21.83 13.35 7.26
C ALA A 57 -22.42 11.94 7.04
N GLN A 58 -23.28 11.77 6.03
CA GLN A 58 -23.83 10.46 5.67
C GLN A 58 -22.73 9.44 5.31
N ARG A 59 -21.74 9.86 4.50
CA ARG A 59 -20.62 8.98 4.13
C ARG A 59 -19.72 8.66 5.31
N GLU A 60 -19.51 9.59 6.23
CA GLU A 60 -18.75 9.35 7.45
C GLU A 60 -19.43 8.28 8.31
N GLU A 61 -20.73 8.40 8.56
CA GLU A 61 -21.50 7.38 9.29
C GLU A 61 -21.46 6.01 8.60
N GLU A 62 -21.64 5.96 7.28
CA GLU A 62 -21.53 4.71 6.51
C GLU A 62 -20.12 4.12 6.60
N THR A 63 -19.10 4.96 6.59
CA THR A 63 -17.71 4.54 6.66
C THR A 63 -17.39 3.99 8.05
N LEU A 64 -17.84 4.65 9.11
CA LEU A 64 -17.74 4.17 10.48
C LEU A 64 -18.44 2.81 10.65
N LYS A 65 -19.68 2.66 10.15
CA LYS A 65 -20.39 1.37 10.15
C LYS A 65 -19.63 0.28 9.38
N LYS A 66 -19.07 0.60 8.22
CA LYS A 66 -18.24 -0.34 7.44
C LYS A 66 -16.97 -0.71 8.21
N PHE A 67 -16.34 0.24 8.90
CA PHE A 67 -15.20 -0.04 9.75
C PHE A 67 -15.57 -0.93 10.92
N GLU A 68 -16.66 -0.65 11.65
CA GLU A 68 -17.15 -1.51 12.73
C GLU A 68 -17.44 -2.93 12.25
N VAL A 69 -18.13 -3.09 11.11
CA VAL A 69 -18.39 -4.42 10.53
C VAL A 69 -17.11 -5.13 10.14
N LYS A 70 -16.13 -4.43 9.54
CA LYS A 70 -14.83 -5.01 9.19
C LYS A 70 -14.00 -5.37 10.41
N LEU A 71 -14.00 -4.52 11.43
CA LEU A 71 -13.30 -4.79 12.69
C LEU A 71 -13.94 -5.98 13.38
N ASN A 72 -15.25 -5.99 13.59
CA ASN A 72 -15.95 -7.14 14.16
C ASN A 72 -15.72 -8.39 13.32
N GLY A 73 -15.77 -8.29 11.99
CA GLY A 73 -15.47 -9.39 11.08
C GLY A 73 -14.04 -9.91 11.21
N ALA A 74 -13.04 -9.03 11.35
CA ALA A 74 -11.64 -9.40 11.55
C ALA A 74 -11.41 -10.00 12.95
N LEU A 75 -11.95 -9.39 14.01
CA LEU A 75 -11.89 -9.91 15.38
C LEU A 75 -12.59 -11.27 15.53
N LEU A 76 -13.68 -11.51 14.79
CA LEU A 76 -14.37 -12.81 14.76
C LEU A 76 -13.62 -13.82 13.87
N LYS A 77 -12.89 -13.37 12.85
CA LYS A 77 -12.11 -14.23 11.95
C LYS A 77 -10.82 -14.76 12.59
N ASP A 78 -10.28 -14.07 13.60
CA ASP A 78 -9.27 -14.60 14.54
C ASP A 78 -9.75 -15.89 15.28
N GLY A 79 -11.06 -16.19 15.25
CA GLY A 79 -11.66 -17.38 15.85
C GLY A 79 -12.09 -18.48 14.88
N GLY A 80 -11.94 -18.33 13.55
CA GLY A 80 -12.59 -19.27 12.63
C GLY A 80 -12.17 -19.18 11.16
N ALA A 81 -11.26 -20.10 10.80
CA ALA A 81 -11.34 -20.92 9.59
C ALA A 81 -10.76 -20.43 8.25
N ASP A 82 -10.00 -19.33 8.16
CA ASP A 82 -9.18 -19.05 6.94
C ASP A 82 -7.88 -18.28 7.27
N GLU A 83 -7.22 -18.68 8.35
CA GLU A 83 -5.97 -18.06 8.84
C GLU A 83 -4.98 -19.14 9.32
N GLN A 84 -4.72 -20.12 8.46
CA GLN A 84 -3.48 -20.94 8.54
C GLN A 84 -2.20 -20.11 8.32
N GLU A 85 -2.34 -18.79 8.21
CA GLU A 85 -1.29 -17.82 7.96
C GLU A 85 -1.01 -17.04 9.25
N LEU A 86 0.13 -17.35 9.86
CA LEU A 86 0.88 -16.47 10.79
C LEU A 86 0.50 -16.47 12.28
N SER A 87 -0.10 -17.52 12.84
CA SER A 87 -0.01 -17.71 14.30
C SER A 87 1.42 -18.09 14.71
N SER A 88 1.91 -17.54 15.83
CA SER A 88 3.26 -17.84 16.34
C SER A 88 3.47 -19.34 16.59
N ALA A 89 2.41 -20.08 16.91
CA ALA A 89 2.40 -21.53 17.01
C ALA A 89 2.59 -22.22 15.65
N ALA A 90 1.88 -21.78 14.61
CA ALA A 90 2.03 -22.30 13.24
C ALA A 90 3.43 -22.01 12.67
N VAL A 91 4.01 -20.84 12.98
CA VAL A 91 5.39 -20.50 12.62
C VAL A 91 6.37 -21.44 13.34
N ARG A 92 6.22 -21.65 14.65
CA ARG A 92 7.08 -22.58 15.41
C ARG A 92 7.02 -24.00 14.85
N GLN A 93 5.83 -24.48 14.47
CA GLN A 93 5.66 -25.80 13.87
C GLN A 93 6.35 -25.89 12.49
N LYS A 94 6.20 -24.86 11.64
CA LYS A 94 6.88 -24.80 10.35
C LYS A 94 8.40 -24.76 10.53
N VAL A 95 8.92 -23.96 11.46
CA VAL A 95 10.35 -23.90 11.79
C VAL A 95 10.87 -25.26 12.24
N ALA A 96 10.17 -25.94 13.15
CA ALA A 96 10.57 -27.29 13.61
C ALA A 96 10.64 -28.29 12.44
N SER A 97 9.63 -28.29 11.55
CA SER A 97 9.61 -29.17 10.38
C SER A 97 10.73 -28.89 9.38
N LEU A 98 11.11 -27.61 9.21
CA LEU A 98 12.21 -27.23 8.33
C LEU A 98 13.56 -27.63 8.93
N THR A 99 13.75 -27.45 10.23
CA THR A 99 14.99 -27.90 10.92
C THR A 99 15.18 -29.41 10.81
N GLU A 100 14.11 -30.20 10.93
CA GLU A 100 14.19 -31.65 10.77
C GLU A 100 14.55 -32.05 9.33
N ARG A 101 13.96 -31.40 8.32
CA ARG A 101 14.30 -31.64 6.91
C ARG A 101 15.74 -31.26 6.60
N LEU A 102 16.24 -30.17 7.16
CA LEU A 102 17.64 -29.77 7.01
C LEU A 102 18.58 -30.81 7.63
N ALA A 103 18.30 -31.32 8.84
CA ALA A 103 19.09 -32.38 9.45
C ALA A 103 19.10 -33.67 8.60
N GLN A 104 17.95 -34.04 8.03
CA GLN A 104 17.86 -35.17 7.10
C GLN A 104 18.63 -34.93 5.79
N LEU A 105 18.71 -33.69 5.31
CA LEU A 105 19.52 -33.35 4.14
C LEU A 105 21.00 -33.29 4.49
N GLU A 106 21.42 -32.82 5.65
CA GLU A 106 22.83 -32.84 6.06
C GLU A 106 23.40 -34.26 6.11
N THR A 107 22.59 -35.24 6.52
CA THR A 107 23.00 -36.65 6.50
C THR A 107 23.04 -37.26 5.09
N ARG A 108 22.19 -36.77 4.17
CA ARG A 108 22.13 -37.23 2.76
C ARG A 108 23.12 -36.51 1.84
N THR A 109 23.46 -35.26 2.15
CA THR A 109 24.20 -34.33 1.28
C THR A 109 25.62 -34.09 1.77
N LYS A 110 26.04 -34.68 2.89
CA LYS A 110 27.45 -35.06 3.01
C LYS A 110 27.66 -36.08 1.90
N PRO A 111 28.34 -35.76 0.77
CA PRO A 111 29.00 -36.84 0.05
C PRO A 111 29.77 -37.60 1.12
N LYS A 112 29.81 -38.93 1.05
CA LYS A 112 30.86 -39.65 1.78
C LYS A 112 32.16 -39.03 1.27
N ALA A 113 32.63 -37.96 1.90
CA ALA A 113 33.96 -37.45 1.72
C ALA A 113 34.76 -38.70 2.02
N ASN A 114 35.38 -39.25 0.98
CA ASN A 114 36.16 -40.46 1.10
C ASN A 114 37.03 -40.22 2.33
N LYS A 115 37.02 -41.11 3.33
CA LYS A 115 37.61 -40.80 4.65
C LYS A 115 39.04 -40.26 4.48
N GLU A 116 39.75 -40.79 3.49
CA GLU A 116 41.04 -40.32 2.98
C GLU A 116 41.08 -38.83 2.57
N VAL A 117 40.08 -38.31 1.88
CA VAL A 117 39.95 -36.88 1.53
C VAL A 117 39.72 -36.04 2.79
N ALA A 118 38.92 -36.52 3.75
CA ALA A 118 38.67 -35.80 4.99
C ALA A 118 39.92 -35.75 5.88
N ASP A 119 40.65 -36.85 5.96
CA ASP A 119 41.90 -36.97 6.71
C ASP A 119 42.99 -36.11 6.07
N ALA A 120 43.16 -36.15 4.74
CA ALA A 120 44.09 -35.30 4.01
C ALA A 120 43.78 -33.80 4.18
N ARG A 121 42.48 -33.41 4.19
CA ARG A 121 42.08 -32.02 4.51
C ARG A 121 42.49 -31.62 5.91
N SER A 122 42.28 -32.49 6.90
CA SER A 122 42.64 -32.21 8.29
C SER A 122 44.15 -31.99 8.47
N GLN A 123 44.98 -32.80 7.81
CA GLN A 123 46.43 -32.69 7.85
C GLN A 123 46.93 -31.37 7.25
N VAL A 124 46.36 -30.94 6.11
CA VAL A 124 46.67 -29.64 5.50
C VAL A 124 46.27 -28.50 6.44
N THR A 125 45.06 -28.55 7.02
CA THR A 125 44.61 -27.50 7.94
C THR A 125 45.47 -27.41 9.19
N GLN A 126 45.89 -28.56 9.76
CA GLN A 126 46.78 -28.59 10.93
C GLN A 126 48.16 -28.00 10.61
N CYS A 127 48.75 -28.35 9.46
CA CYS A 127 50.04 -27.80 9.08
C CYS A 127 49.96 -26.28 8.84
N LEU A 128 48.91 -25.79 8.17
CA LEU A 128 48.72 -24.36 7.89
C LEU A 128 48.48 -23.54 9.17
N VAL A 129 47.76 -24.09 10.15
CA VAL A 129 47.58 -23.47 11.47
C VAL A 129 48.89 -23.49 12.27
N ALA A 130 49.71 -24.55 12.15
CA ALA A 130 51.02 -24.58 12.79
C ALA A 130 52.05 -23.64 12.12
N ASN A 131 51.86 -23.33 10.84
CA ASN A 131 52.74 -22.51 10.02
C ASN A 131 52.02 -21.27 9.45
N GLU A 132 51.38 -20.50 10.33
CA GLU A 132 50.62 -19.31 9.93
C GLU A 132 51.47 -18.35 9.08
N GLY A 133 50.96 -17.95 7.92
CA GLY A 133 51.65 -17.06 6.98
C GLY A 133 52.81 -17.69 6.18
N ARG A 134 53.09 -19.00 6.35
CA ARG A 134 54.15 -19.74 5.62
C ARG A 134 53.59 -21.00 4.95
N PRO A 135 52.74 -20.87 3.93
CA PRO A 135 52.08 -22.02 3.30
C PRO A 135 53.02 -22.99 2.58
N LEU A 136 54.22 -22.54 2.18
CA LEU A 136 55.23 -23.41 1.55
C LEU A 136 55.76 -24.51 2.48
N ASN A 137 55.68 -24.33 3.80
CA ASN A 137 56.11 -25.35 4.77
C ASN A 137 55.20 -26.59 4.77
N CYS A 138 54.00 -26.48 4.17
CA CYS A 138 52.97 -27.52 4.13
C CYS A 138 52.79 -28.12 2.74
N TYR A 139 53.82 -28.03 1.90
CA TYR A 139 53.74 -28.43 0.50
C TYR A 139 53.46 -29.93 0.33
N GLU A 140 54.02 -30.78 1.18
CA GLU A 140 53.83 -32.23 1.09
C GLU A 140 52.39 -32.67 1.40
N GLU A 141 51.77 -32.04 2.40
CA GLU A 141 50.38 -32.27 2.81
C GLU A 141 49.42 -31.81 1.71
N ILE A 142 49.72 -30.69 1.07
CA ILE A 142 48.94 -30.15 -0.05
C ILE A 142 49.05 -31.07 -1.28
N GLU A 143 50.24 -31.60 -1.60
CA GLU A 143 50.42 -32.56 -2.69
C GLU A 143 49.70 -33.89 -2.42
N ARG A 144 49.70 -34.38 -1.17
CA ARG A 144 48.91 -35.56 -0.77
C ARG A 144 47.42 -35.31 -0.92
N PHE A 145 46.93 -34.15 -0.47
CA PHE A 145 45.53 -33.76 -0.66
C PHE A 145 45.16 -33.68 -2.14
N LYS A 146 46.03 -33.13 -2.99
CA LYS A 146 45.85 -33.04 -4.44
C LYS A 146 45.69 -34.42 -5.09
N LYS A 147 46.46 -35.42 -4.68
CA LYS A 147 46.39 -36.80 -5.21
C LYS A 147 45.13 -37.56 -4.81
N VAL A 148 44.51 -37.18 -3.70
CA VAL A 148 43.35 -37.89 -3.12
C VAL A 148 42.03 -37.19 -3.47
N ALA A 149 42.08 -35.87 -3.75
CA ALA A 149 40.90 -35.04 -4.02
C ALA A 149 40.65 -34.71 -5.51
N LEU A 150 41.64 -34.92 -6.38
CA LEU A 150 41.56 -34.78 -7.84
C LEU A 150 41.82 -36.13 -8.51
#